data_AF-A0A098PUQ9-F1
#
_entry.id   AF-A0A098PUQ9-F1
#
_cell.length_a   1.000
_cell.length_b   1.000
_cell.length_c   1.000
_cell.angle_alpha   90.00
_cell.angle_beta   90.00
_cell.angle_gamma   90.00
#
_symmetry.space_group_name_H-M   'P 1'
#
loop_
_entity.id
_entity.type
_entity.pdbx_description
1 polymer ?
#
loop_
_entity_poly.entity_id
_entity_poly.type
_entity_poly.pdbx_seq_one_letter_code
_entity_poly.pdbx_strand_id
1 'polypeptide(L)'
;MPLNPKHEIYIVGVNVDRYVVYRGSKSKDANSEPAVVKICQGVYMQNGLDAESVFNRYGLRIAHYLTPSATISFSTAWHKAPKMGRVFVTGQYQYVRPLFGASDRYNIVQSVGKVEPDNPKLHTMETFRDPLGEFTMLCDTPELTLLNMMTATKRHSEKHLNSEEMDELLGHLMKEHGGKAGVASALEEVAVMAERTNELRRLIGLLYSPGKSFVSS
;
A
#
# COMPACT_ATOMS: atom_id res chain seq x y z
N MET A 1 7.87 15.92 -26.57
CA MET A 1 8.14 14.47 -26.67
C MET A 1 6.85 13.75 -27.04
N PRO A 2 6.83 12.80 -27.99
CA PRO A 2 5.65 11.96 -28.22
C PRO A 2 5.43 10.97 -27.06
N LEU A 3 4.25 10.35 -26.97
CA LEU A 3 4.04 9.21 -26.07
C LEU A 3 5.00 8.09 -26.46
N ASN A 4 5.70 7.50 -25.48
CA ASN A 4 6.52 6.33 -25.71
C ASN A 4 5.63 5.09 -25.78
N PRO A 5 5.49 4.42 -26.95
CA PRO A 5 4.58 3.29 -27.11
C PRO A 5 4.99 2.05 -26.32
N LYS A 6 6.19 2.05 -25.71
CA LYS A 6 6.64 0.98 -24.81
C LYS A 6 6.13 1.14 -23.37
N HIS A 7 5.59 2.31 -23.01
CA HIS A 7 5.08 2.57 -21.66
C HIS A 7 3.60 2.18 -21.56
N GLU A 8 3.29 1.32 -20.60
CA GLU A 8 1.90 0.94 -20.29
C GLU A 8 1.18 2.03 -19.49
N ILE A 9 1.91 2.76 -18.63
CA ILE A 9 1.38 3.91 -17.89
C ILE A 9 2.21 5.18 -18.09
N TYR A 10 1.54 6.31 -17.95
CA TYR A 10 2.08 7.65 -18.14
C TYR A 10 1.75 8.49 -16.90
N ILE A 11 2.77 8.86 -16.14
CA ILE A 11 2.69 9.66 -14.93
C ILE A 11 3.28 11.04 -15.22
N VAL A 12 2.44 12.06 -15.14
CA VAL A 12 2.81 13.44 -15.46
C VAL A 12 3.89 13.92 -14.51
N GLY A 13 5.00 14.42 -15.08
CA GLY A 13 6.16 14.88 -14.33
C GLY A 13 7.15 13.76 -13.95
N VAL A 14 6.84 12.50 -14.26
CA VAL A 14 7.74 11.37 -14.04
C VAL A 14 8.28 10.84 -15.37
N ASN A 15 7.40 10.38 -16.27
CA ASN A 15 7.81 9.79 -17.55
C ASN A 15 7.10 10.43 -18.76
N VAL A 16 6.31 11.49 -18.53
CA VAL A 16 5.58 12.20 -19.59
C VAL A 16 5.32 13.66 -19.20
N ASP A 17 5.23 14.52 -20.21
CA ASP A 17 4.75 15.90 -20.06
C ASP A 17 3.22 16.01 -20.16
N ARG A 18 2.63 16.97 -19.44
CA ARG A 18 1.17 17.14 -19.34
C ARG A 18 0.50 17.41 -20.70
N TYR A 19 1.15 18.15 -21.60
CA TYR A 19 0.59 18.49 -22.91
C TYR A 19 0.60 17.29 -23.86
N VAL A 20 1.49 16.34 -23.64
CA VAL A 20 1.61 15.11 -24.41
C VAL A 20 0.46 14.18 -24.09
N VAL A 21 0.22 13.91 -22.80
CA VAL A 21 -0.94 13.10 -22.38
C VAL A 21 -2.27 13.77 -22.68
N TYR A 22 -2.36 15.11 -22.55
CA TYR A 22 -3.57 15.82 -22.93
C TYR A 22 -3.94 15.55 -24.40
N ARG A 23 -2.99 15.68 -25.32
CA ARG A 23 -3.23 15.37 -26.74
C ARG A 23 -3.53 13.89 -26.98
N GLY A 24 -2.84 12.98 -26.29
CA GLY A 24 -3.09 11.54 -26.40
C GLY A 24 -4.45 11.11 -25.86
N SER A 25 -5.00 11.84 -24.88
CA SER A 25 -6.33 11.60 -24.31
C SER A 25 -7.47 12.11 -25.18
N LYS A 26 -7.17 12.90 -26.21
CA LYS A 26 -8.17 13.35 -27.19
C LYS A 26 -8.26 12.32 -28.31
N SER A 27 -9.48 11.89 -28.58
CA SER A 27 -9.80 11.23 -29.84
C SER A 27 -9.52 12.20 -31.00
N LYS A 28 -8.92 11.70 -32.09
CA LYS A 28 -8.51 12.52 -33.24
C LYS A 28 -9.65 12.74 -34.23
N ASP A 29 -10.62 11.82 -34.26
CA ASP A 29 -11.79 11.80 -35.14
C ASP A 29 -12.91 10.96 -34.51
N ALA A 30 -14.16 11.09 -34.98
CA ALA A 30 -15.33 10.47 -34.35
C ALA A 30 -15.26 8.94 -34.17
N ASN A 31 -14.36 8.27 -34.90
CA ASN A 31 -14.21 6.81 -34.91
C ASN A 31 -12.88 6.33 -34.29
N SER A 32 -11.97 7.20 -33.84
CA SER A 32 -10.75 6.79 -33.14
C SER A 32 -10.92 6.84 -31.64
N GLU A 33 -10.40 5.81 -30.99
CA GLU A 33 -10.25 5.83 -29.54
C GLU A 33 -9.05 6.71 -29.13
N PRO A 34 -9.07 7.31 -27.93
CA PRO A 34 -7.89 8.00 -27.41
C PRO A 34 -6.71 7.02 -27.28
N ALA A 35 -5.49 7.52 -27.43
CA ALA A 35 -4.29 6.71 -27.25
C ALA A 35 -4.05 6.33 -25.78
N VAL A 36 -4.54 7.16 -24.85
CA VAL A 36 -4.42 6.94 -23.41
C VAL A 36 -5.74 7.23 -22.70
N VAL A 37 -6.00 6.48 -21.63
CA VAL A 37 -7.17 6.64 -20.76
C VAL A 37 -6.72 7.08 -19.38
N LYS A 38 -7.46 8.00 -18.76
CA LYS A 38 -7.13 8.53 -17.43
C LYS A 38 -7.39 7.46 -16.36
N ILE A 39 -6.39 7.16 -15.54
CA ILE A 39 -6.54 6.33 -14.33
C ILE A 39 -7.04 7.21 -13.19
N CYS A 40 -6.32 8.30 -12.91
CA CYS A 40 -6.65 9.31 -11.92
C CYS A 40 -5.95 10.64 -12.27
N GLN A 41 -5.95 11.62 -11.36
CA GLN A 41 -5.30 12.90 -11.64
C GLN A 41 -3.78 12.72 -11.85
N GLY A 42 -3.30 13.12 -13.02
CA GLY A 42 -1.87 13.05 -13.38
C GLY A 42 -1.39 11.66 -13.83
N VAL A 43 -2.26 10.64 -13.85
CA VAL A 43 -1.89 9.26 -14.21
C VAL A 43 -2.81 8.72 -15.30
N TYR A 44 -2.23 8.20 -16.37
CA TYR A 44 -2.92 7.65 -17.52
C TYR A 44 -2.35 6.27 -17.86
N MET A 45 -3.16 5.41 -18.47
CA MET A 45 -2.71 4.14 -19.07
C MET A 45 -2.85 4.21 -20.59
N GLN A 46 -2.05 3.41 -21.30
CA GLN A 46 -2.33 3.13 -22.70
C GLN A 46 -3.73 2.55 -22.84
N ASN A 47 -4.46 3.01 -23.86
CA ASN A 47 -5.81 2.51 -24.10
C ASN A 47 -5.80 1.02 -24.50
N GLY A 48 -6.86 0.30 -24.13
CA GLY A 48 -7.01 -1.14 -24.36
C GLY A 48 -6.32 -2.03 -23.33
N LEU A 49 -5.61 -1.48 -22.34
CA LEU A 49 -5.04 -2.27 -21.25
C LEU A 49 -6.08 -2.63 -20.18
N ASP A 50 -5.94 -3.83 -19.63
CA ASP A 50 -6.74 -4.31 -18.51
C ASP A 50 -6.35 -3.60 -17.20
N ALA A 51 -7.36 -3.07 -16.49
CA ALA A 51 -7.17 -2.30 -15.27
C ALA A 51 -6.57 -3.14 -14.13
N GLU A 52 -6.93 -4.42 -14.02
CA GLU A 52 -6.40 -5.31 -12.97
C GLU A 52 -4.90 -5.53 -13.13
N SER A 53 -4.49 -5.86 -14.34
CA SER A 53 -3.10 -6.08 -14.72
C SER A 53 -2.25 -4.82 -14.50
N VAL A 54 -2.78 -3.65 -14.88
CA VAL A 54 -2.11 -2.36 -14.66
C VAL A 54 -2.01 -2.04 -13.16
N PHE A 55 -3.08 -2.25 -12.40
CA PHE A 55 -3.08 -1.98 -10.96
C PHE A 55 -2.12 -2.88 -10.19
N ASN A 56 -2.15 -4.19 -10.46
CA ASN A 56 -1.25 -5.13 -9.78
C ASN A 56 0.22 -4.85 -10.09
N ARG A 57 0.51 -4.33 -11.28
CA ARG A 57 1.89 -4.02 -11.72
C ARG A 57 2.40 -2.67 -11.24
N TYR A 58 1.55 -1.63 -11.24
CA TYR A 58 1.97 -0.25 -10.99
C TYR A 58 1.33 0.41 -9.76
N GLY A 59 0.46 -0.30 -9.04
CA GLY A 59 -0.31 0.25 -7.92
C GLY A 59 0.56 0.93 -6.86
N LEU A 60 1.71 0.35 -6.53
CA LEU A 60 2.67 0.95 -5.60
C LEU A 60 3.31 2.23 -6.15
N ARG A 61 3.69 2.26 -7.43
CA ARG A 61 4.22 3.48 -8.06
C ARG A 61 3.17 4.59 -8.12
N ILE A 62 1.93 4.23 -8.41
CA ILE A 62 0.81 5.18 -8.40
C ILE A 62 0.58 5.69 -6.97
N ALA A 63 0.66 4.82 -5.95
CA ALA A 63 0.59 5.24 -4.55
C ALA A 63 1.72 6.20 -4.19
N HIS A 64 2.97 5.88 -4.52
CA HIS A 64 4.10 6.76 -4.32
C HIS A 64 3.88 8.16 -4.91
N TYR A 65 3.42 8.22 -6.15
CA TYR A 65 3.14 9.48 -6.84
C TYR A 65 2.04 10.30 -6.16
N LEU A 66 0.96 9.65 -5.70
CA LEU A 66 -0.20 10.32 -5.12
C LEU A 66 -0.05 10.65 -3.64
N THR A 67 0.84 9.95 -2.93
CA THR A 67 1.07 10.09 -1.49
C THR A 67 2.59 10.04 -1.18
N PRO A 68 3.38 11.02 -1.65
CA PRO A 68 4.85 10.96 -1.56
C PRO A 68 5.39 11.01 -0.13
N SER A 69 4.62 11.52 0.84
CA SER A 69 4.96 11.57 2.26
C SER A 69 4.36 10.43 3.08
N ALA A 70 3.68 9.48 2.45
CA ALA A 70 3.09 8.33 3.12
C ALA A 70 4.06 7.13 3.14
N THR A 71 3.84 6.24 4.10
CA THR A 71 4.52 4.94 4.21
C THR A 71 3.57 3.83 3.74
N ILE A 72 4.10 2.80 3.08
CA ILE A 72 3.35 1.57 2.80
C ILE A 72 3.00 0.90 4.13
N SER A 73 1.75 0.51 4.32
CA SER A 73 1.27 0.00 5.60
C SER A 73 0.28 -1.15 5.47
N PHE A 74 -0.10 -1.71 6.61
CA PHE A 74 -1.07 -2.81 6.72
C PHE A 74 -0.69 -4.02 5.86
N SER A 75 -1.66 -4.71 5.25
CA SER A 75 -1.40 -5.88 4.40
C SER A 75 -0.43 -5.57 3.24
N THR A 76 -0.42 -4.35 2.71
CA THR A 76 0.52 -3.97 1.65
C THR A 76 1.97 -3.91 2.14
N ALA A 77 2.22 -3.60 3.41
CA ALA A 77 3.57 -3.63 3.99
C ALA A 77 4.12 -5.05 4.12
N TRP A 78 3.27 -6.03 4.43
CA TRP A 78 3.66 -7.44 4.45
C TRP A 78 3.89 -7.99 3.05
N HIS A 79 2.94 -7.77 2.13
CA HIS A 79 3.02 -8.32 0.78
C HIS A 79 4.02 -7.61 -0.12
N LYS A 80 4.37 -6.36 0.20
CA LYS A 80 5.16 -5.46 -0.66
C LYS A 80 4.57 -5.38 -2.08
N ALA A 81 3.24 -5.49 -2.19
CA ALA A 81 2.50 -5.54 -3.44
C ALA A 81 1.02 -5.16 -3.23
N PRO A 82 0.32 -4.66 -4.27
CA PRO A 82 -1.12 -4.46 -4.21
C PRO A 82 -1.83 -5.80 -3.95
N LYS A 83 -2.91 -5.77 -3.16
CA LYS A 83 -3.68 -6.97 -2.83
C LYS A 83 -5.17 -6.67 -2.82
N MET A 84 -5.98 -7.56 -3.41
CA MET A 84 -7.44 -7.42 -3.48
C MET A 84 -7.89 -6.05 -4.03
N GLY A 85 -7.17 -5.52 -5.02
CA GLY A 85 -7.47 -4.21 -5.60
C GLY A 85 -7.21 -3.02 -4.64
N ARG A 86 -6.32 -3.20 -3.67
CA ARG A 86 -5.93 -2.17 -2.71
C ARG A 86 -4.43 -1.99 -2.62
N VAL A 87 -4.05 -0.74 -2.36
CA VAL A 87 -2.75 -0.38 -1.80
C VAL A 87 -3.02 0.42 -0.54
N PHE A 88 -2.51 -0.06 0.59
CA PHE A 88 -2.66 0.58 1.88
C PHE A 88 -1.43 1.40 2.22
N VAL A 89 -1.67 2.63 2.62
CA VAL A 89 -0.63 3.56 3.06
C VAL A 89 -1.05 4.27 4.35
N THR A 90 -0.08 4.73 5.11
CA THR A 90 -0.29 5.55 6.32
C THR A 90 0.30 6.92 6.09
N GLY A 91 -0.42 7.97 6.49
CA GLY A 91 0.06 9.35 6.43
C GLY A 91 -0.75 10.29 7.30
N GLN A 92 -0.64 11.59 7.03
CA GLN A 92 -1.23 12.64 7.90
C GLN A 92 -2.76 12.75 7.83
N TYR A 93 -3.39 12.26 6.75
CA TYR A 93 -4.82 12.44 6.50
C TYR A 93 -5.48 11.14 6.07
N GLN A 94 -6.77 11.01 6.36
CA GLN A 94 -7.59 9.92 5.84
C GLN A 94 -8.02 10.23 4.40
N TYR A 95 -7.66 9.38 3.44
CA TYR A 95 -8.08 9.52 2.05
C TYR A 95 -8.32 8.16 1.39
N VAL A 96 -9.30 8.11 0.48
CA VAL A 96 -9.47 7.00 -0.46
C VAL A 96 -9.38 7.58 -1.86
N ARG A 97 -8.43 7.09 -2.66
CA ARG A 97 -8.22 7.53 -4.04
C ARG A 97 -8.64 6.41 -4.98
N PRO A 98 -9.85 6.47 -5.54
CA PRO A 98 -10.28 5.49 -6.53
C PRO A 98 -9.54 5.72 -7.84
N LEU A 99 -9.21 4.60 -8.48
CA LEU A 99 -8.53 4.55 -9.76
C LEU A 99 -9.50 4.03 -10.83
N PHE A 100 -9.16 4.27 -12.10
CA PHE A 100 -9.91 3.77 -13.26
C PHE A 100 -11.40 4.17 -13.25
N GLY A 101 -11.67 5.47 -13.17
CA GLY A 101 -13.03 5.99 -13.35
C GLY A 101 -13.94 5.87 -12.13
N ALA A 102 -13.41 6.09 -10.93
CA ALA A 102 -14.13 6.04 -9.66
C ALA A 102 -14.64 4.64 -9.27
N SER A 103 -13.93 3.58 -9.70
CA SER A 103 -14.22 2.20 -9.28
C SER A 103 -13.94 2.00 -7.79
N ASP A 104 -14.83 1.29 -7.09
CA ASP A 104 -14.60 0.78 -5.74
C ASP A 104 -13.66 -0.44 -5.71
N ARG A 105 -13.30 -0.97 -6.89
CA ARG A 105 -12.44 -2.16 -7.02
C ARG A 105 -10.96 -1.84 -6.86
N TYR A 106 -10.49 -0.69 -7.34
CA TYR A 106 -9.07 -0.33 -7.29
C TYR A 106 -8.86 0.99 -6.55
N ASN A 107 -8.26 0.90 -5.36
CA ASN A 107 -8.10 2.06 -4.48
C ASN A 107 -6.72 2.13 -3.85
N ILE A 108 -6.22 3.35 -3.72
CA ILE A 108 -5.18 3.66 -2.74
C ILE A 108 -5.87 4.20 -1.50
N VAL A 109 -5.69 3.51 -0.37
CA VAL A 109 -6.36 3.80 0.89
C VAL A 109 -5.32 4.29 1.88
N GLN A 110 -5.40 5.58 2.20
CA GLN A 110 -4.55 6.23 3.18
C GLN A 110 -5.25 6.29 4.53
N SER A 111 -4.62 5.68 5.54
CA SER A 111 -5.04 5.77 6.94
C SER A 111 -4.23 6.82 7.69
N VAL A 112 -4.85 7.41 8.72
CA VAL A 112 -4.12 8.30 9.64
C VAL A 112 -3.22 7.49 10.56
N GLY A 113 -1.97 7.92 10.66
CA GLY A 113 -1.00 7.37 11.60
C GLY A 113 0.32 8.13 11.56
N LYS A 114 1.21 7.77 12.47
CA LYS A 114 2.52 8.40 12.61
C LYS A 114 3.45 7.92 11.48
N VAL A 115 4.06 8.86 10.78
CA VAL A 115 5.10 8.58 9.77
C VAL A 115 6.38 9.24 10.25
N GLU A 116 7.38 8.42 10.57
CA GLU A 116 8.70 8.86 11.05
C GLU A 116 9.78 8.27 10.16
N PRO A 117 10.11 8.91 9.03
CA PRO A 117 11.05 8.37 8.04
C PRO A 117 12.42 7.96 8.61
N ASP A 118 12.86 8.68 9.64
CA ASP A 118 14.18 8.50 10.25
C ASP A 118 14.17 7.51 11.42
N ASN A 119 13.03 6.89 11.73
CA ASN A 119 12.89 5.92 12.81
C ASN A 119 12.85 4.48 12.25
N PRO A 120 13.99 3.75 12.26
CA PRO A 120 14.08 2.41 11.67
C PRO A 120 13.27 1.35 12.42
N LYS A 121 12.80 1.64 13.65
CA LYS A 121 11.91 0.73 14.39
C LYS A 121 10.46 0.81 13.91
N LEU A 122 10.11 1.91 13.23
CA LEU A 122 8.76 2.11 12.68
C LEU A 122 8.73 1.88 11.17
N HIS A 123 9.74 2.37 10.45
CA HIS A 123 9.74 2.37 8.99
C HIS A 123 11.09 1.95 8.42
N THR A 124 11.06 1.14 7.35
CA THR A 124 12.22 0.82 6.51
C THR A 124 12.06 1.46 5.14
N MET A 125 13.17 1.88 4.53
CA MET A 125 13.18 2.28 3.13
C MET A 125 13.29 1.04 2.25
N GLU A 126 12.24 0.77 1.46
CA GLU A 126 12.17 -0.39 0.58
C GLU A 126 12.34 0.02 -0.88
N THR A 127 13.03 -0.81 -1.67
CA THR A 127 13.18 -0.61 -3.11
C THR A 127 12.19 -1.48 -3.86
N PHE A 128 11.38 -0.85 -4.71
CA PHE A 128 10.39 -1.50 -5.56
C PHE A 128 10.80 -1.38 -7.03
N ARG A 129 10.40 -2.36 -7.83
CA ARG A 129 10.70 -2.40 -9.26
C ARG A 129 9.47 -2.76 -10.06
N ASP A 130 9.26 -2.03 -11.15
CA ASP A 130 8.27 -2.32 -12.18
C ASP A 130 8.87 -2.00 -13.57
N PRO A 131 8.13 -2.15 -14.69
CA PRO A 131 8.70 -1.86 -16.01
C PRO A 131 9.12 -0.41 -16.27
N LEU A 132 8.73 0.56 -15.43
CA LEU A 132 9.22 1.94 -15.52
C LEU A 132 10.54 2.16 -14.76
N GLY A 133 11.04 1.14 -14.05
CA GLY A 133 12.31 1.17 -13.34
C GLY A 133 12.14 0.95 -11.84
N GLU A 134 13.14 1.41 -11.08
CA GLU A 134 13.16 1.30 -9.62
C GLU A 134 12.68 2.59 -8.95
N PHE A 135 12.13 2.47 -7.75
CA PHE A 135 11.76 3.60 -6.89
C PHE A 135 11.76 3.12 -5.44
N THR A 136 11.92 4.06 -4.50
CA THR A 136 11.95 3.76 -3.07
C THR A 136 10.74 4.33 -2.36
N MET A 137 10.22 3.60 -1.38
CA MET A 137 9.19 4.10 -0.47
C MET A 137 9.47 3.64 0.95
N LEU A 138 9.05 4.45 1.92
CA LEU A 138 8.94 4.00 3.30
C LEU A 138 7.91 2.88 3.40
N CYS A 139 8.17 1.93 4.27
CA CYS A 139 7.28 0.85 4.59
C CYS A 139 7.29 0.58 6.10
N ASP A 140 6.13 0.32 6.67
CA ASP A 140 6.01 -0.12 8.06
C ASP A 140 6.87 -1.38 8.29
N THR A 141 7.53 -1.44 9.44
CA THR A 141 8.23 -2.64 9.93
C THR A 141 7.25 -3.79 10.21
N PRO A 142 7.72 -5.05 10.31
CA PRO A 142 6.88 -6.18 10.68
C PRO A 142 6.12 -5.97 12.01
N GLU A 143 6.75 -5.35 13.01
CA GLU A 143 6.14 -5.03 14.30
C GLU A 143 5.00 -4.02 14.15
N LEU A 144 5.25 -2.92 13.44
CA LEU A 144 4.24 -1.89 13.21
C LEU A 144 3.10 -2.44 12.34
N THR A 145 3.42 -3.27 11.35
CA THR A 145 2.45 -3.98 10.52
C THR A 145 1.54 -4.84 11.38
N LEU A 146 2.10 -5.64 12.30
CA LEU A 146 1.32 -6.48 13.20
C LEU A 146 0.40 -5.67 14.14
N LEU A 147 0.89 -4.56 14.69
CA LEU A 147 0.04 -3.64 15.48
C LEU A 147 -1.09 -3.06 14.65
N ASN A 148 -0.80 -2.67 13.42
CA ASN A 148 -1.78 -2.14 12.48
C ASN A 148 -2.87 -3.17 12.13
N MET A 149 -2.62 -4.48 12.24
CA MET A 149 -3.65 -5.51 12.09
C MET A 149 -4.72 -5.45 13.17
N MET A 150 -4.45 -4.83 14.32
CA MET A 150 -5.42 -4.74 15.42
C MET A 150 -6.29 -3.48 15.37
N THR A 151 -6.14 -2.63 14.35
CA THR A 151 -7.00 -1.45 14.19
C THR A 151 -8.41 -1.87 13.85
N ALA A 152 -9.44 -1.22 14.41
CA ALA A 152 -10.83 -1.56 14.11
C ALA A 152 -11.20 -1.24 12.65
N THR A 153 -11.61 -2.26 11.89
CA THR A 153 -11.90 -2.17 10.44
C THR A 153 -13.28 -2.72 10.10
N LYS A 154 -14.35 -2.18 10.72
CA LYS A 154 -15.74 -2.63 10.47
C LYS A 154 -16.20 -2.62 8.99
N ARG A 155 -15.43 -2.03 8.06
CA ARG A 155 -15.78 -1.90 6.64
C ARG A 155 -14.63 -2.21 5.66
N HIS A 156 -13.45 -2.60 6.15
CA HIS A 156 -12.25 -2.78 5.32
C HIS A 156 -11.44 -4.00 5.76
N SER A 157 -12.05 -5.19 5.69
CA SER A 157 -11.36 -6.43 6.07
C SER A 157 -10.15 -6.71 5.20
N GLU A 158 -10.15 -6.24 3.94
CA GLU A 158 -9.04 -6.40 3.00
C GLU A 158 -7.77 -5.63 3.42
N LYS A 159 -7.89 -4.76 4.44
CA LYS A 159 -6.77 -4.09 5.11
C LYS A 159 -5.94 -5.05 5.95
N HIS A 160 -6.55 -6.12 6.44
CA HIS A 160 -5.91 -7.05 7.35
C HIS A 160 -5.43 -8.29 6.63
N LEU A 161 -4.36 -8.86 7.16
CA LEU A 161 -3.89 -10.17 6.77
C LEU A 161 -4.90 -11.24 7.19
N ASN A 162 -5.00 -12.29 6.38
CA ASN A 162 -5.77 -13.47 6.79
C ASN A 162 -5.04 -14.22 7.92
N SER A 163 -5.68 -15.24 8.51
CA SER A 163 -5.11 -15.94 9.66
C SER A 163 -3.79 -16.65 9.37
N GLU A 164 -3.62 -17.23 8.18
CA GLU A 164 -2.38 -17.91 7.79
C GLU A 164 -1.24 -16.88 7.66
N GLU A 165 -1.51 -15.76 6.99
CA GLU A 165 -0.55 -14.66 6.83
C GLU A 165 -0.20 -14.01 8.18
N MET A 166 -1.16 -13.92 9.11
CA MET A 166 -0.91 -13.45 10.48
C MET A 166 0.02 -14.39 11.25
N ASP A 167 -0.17 -15.71 11.12
CA ASP A 167 0.67 -16.71 11.75
C ASP A 167 2.09 -16.70 11.15
N GLU A 168 2.22 -16.47 9.84
CA GLU A 168 3.51 -16.29 9.17
C GLU A 168 4.27 -15.06 9.67
N LEU A 169 3.59 -13.90 9.75
CA LEU A 169 4.17 -12.66 10.26
C LEU A 169 4.61 -12.82 11.73
N LEU A 170 3.81 -13.48 12.56
CA LEU A 170 4.19 -13.78 13.93
C LEU A 170 5.35 -14.77 14.03
N GLY A 171 5.38 -15.80 13.19
CA GLY A 171 6.48 -16.75 13.12
C GLY A 171 7.79 -16.06 12.75
N HIS A 172 7.74 -15.12 11.80
CA HIS A 172 8.87 -14.27 11.43
C HIS A 172 9.39 -13.46 12.62
N LEU A 173 8.50 -12.74 13.31
CA LEU A 173 8.85 -11.94 14.49
C LEU A 173 9.38 -12.79 15.65
N MET A 174 8.80 -13.97 15.90
CA MET A 174 9.28 -14.88 16.94
C MET A 174 10.68 -15.40 16.65
N LYS A 175 11.02 -15.62 15.37
CA LYS A 175 12.37 -16.01 14.98
C LYS A 175 13.37 -14.86 15.17
N GLU A 176 12.98 -13.64 14.82
CA GLU A 176 13.82 -12.44 14.93
C GLU A 176 14.09 -12.06 16.38
N HIS A 177 13.07 -12.09 17.24
CA HIS A 177 13.15 -11.61 18.63
C HIS A 177 13.35 -12.72 19.67
N GLY A 178 13.60 -13.96 19.27
CA GLY A 178 13.89 -15.06 20.19
C GLY A 178 12.66 -15.56 20.98
N GLY A 179 11.48 -15.50 20.38
CA GLY A 179 10.24 -16.06 20.91
C GLY A 179 9.23 -15.02 21.40
N LYS A 180 8.13 -15.50 22.02
CA LYS A 180 6.96 -14.66 22.36
C LYS A 180 7.29 -13.48 23.28
N ALA A 181 8.16 -13.70 24.27
CA ALA A 181 8.54 -12.65 25.22
C ALA A 181 9.31 -11.51 24.53
N GLY A 182 10.26 -11.85 23.66
CA GLY A 182 11.01 -10.84 22.90
C GLY A 182 10.10 -10.07 21.93
N VAL A 183 9.18 -10.76 21.25
CA VAL A 183 8.16 -10.10 20.41
C VAL A 183 7.31 -9.14 21.23
N ALA A 184 6.84 -9.53 22.42
CA ALA A 184 6.06 -8.66 23.28
C ALA A 184 6.82 -7.39 23.69
N SER A 185 8.10 -7.51 24.06
CA SER A 185 8.95 -6.35 24.39
C SER A 185 9.19 -5.44 23.18
N ALA A 186 9.44 -5.99 22.00
CA ALA A 186 9.61 -5.20 20.77
C ALA A 186 8.31 -4.45 20.41
N LEU A 187 7.16 -5.12 20.52
CA LEU A 187 5.86 -4.54 20.28
C LEU A 187 5.49 -3.45 21.29
N GLU A 188 5.87 -3.60 22.56
CA GLU A 188 5.69 -2.55 23.57
C GLU A 188 6.41 -1.25 23.18
N GLU A 189 7.67 -1.37 22.77
CA GLU A 189 8.47 -0.22 22.35
C GLU A 189 7.87 0.45 21.10
N VAL A 190 7.58 -0.33 20.06
CA VAL A 190 6.99 0.17 18.81
C VAL A 190 5.61 0.79 19.05
N ALA A 191 4.78 0.19 19.91
CA ALA A 191 3.45 0.71 20.21
C ALA A 191 3.49 2.06 20.93
N VAL A 192 4.48 2.30 21.80
CA VAL A 192 4.68 3.61 22.42
C VAL A 192 5.11 4.62 21.36
N MET A 193 6.10 4.27 20.53
CA MET A 193 6.60 5.17 19.48
C MET A 193 5.52 5.55 18.45
N ALA A 194 4.68 4.58 18.06
CA ALA A 194 3.64 4.74 17.05
C ALA A 194 2.26 5.15 17.61
N GLU A 195 2.13 5.35 18.93
CA GLU A 195 0.87 5.68 19.61
C GLU A 195 -0.23 4.60 19.39
N ARG A 196 0.16 3.33 19.44
CA ARG A 196 -0.68 2.12 19.20
C ARG A 196 -0.88 1.26 20.45
N THR A 197 -0.89 1.87 21.64
CA THR A 197 -0.98 1.13 22.91
C THR A 197 -2.30 0.35 23.09
N ASN A 198 -3.39 0.80 22.46
CA ASN A 198 -4.66 0.07 22.47
C ASN A 198 -4.63 -1.18 21.59
N GLU A 199 -4.00 -1.08 20.43
CA GLU A 199 -3.76 -2.19 19.51
C GLU A 199 -2.86 -3.25 20.17
N LEU A 200 -1.82 -2.81 20.87
CA LEU A 200 -0.98 -3.70 21.68
C LEU A 200 -1.79 -4.48 22.71
N ARG A 201 -2.69 -3.83 23.46
CA ARG A 201 -3.53 -4.52 24.47
C ARG A 201 -4.38 -5.63 23.84
N ARG A 202 -4.94 -5.39 22.63
CA ARG A 202 -5.69 -6.42 21.89
C ARG A 202 -4.76 -7.57 21.47
N LEU A 203 -3.57 -7.25 20.97
CA LEU A 203 -2.59 -8.21 20.48
C LEU A 203 -2.03 -9.11 21.59
N ILE A 204 -1.70 -8.54 22.76
CA ILE A 204 -1.20 -9.30 23.92
C ILE A 204 -2.24 -10.32 24.38
N GLY A 205 -3.51 -9.95 24.36
CA GLY A 205 -4.60 -10.89 24.63
C GLY A 205 -4.58 -12.10 23.70
N LEU A 206 -4.22 -11.92 22.42
CA LEU A 206 -4.12 -12.99 21.43
C LEU A 206 -2.83 -13.82 21.58
N LEU A 207 -1.68 -13.16 21.76
CA LEU A 207 -0.36 -13.82 21.89
C LEU A 207 -0.29 -14.86 23.03
N TYR A 208 -0.99 -14.57 24.13
CA TYR A 208 -0.98 -15.38 25.35
C TYR A 208 -2.28 -16.18 25.59
N SER A 209 -3.29 -16.09 24.72
CA SER A 209 -4.48 -16.94 24.82
C SER A 209 -4.22 -18.32 24.21
N PRO A 210 -4.34 -19.43 24.97
CA PRO A 210 -4.28 -20.77 24.41
C PRO A 210 -5.49 -21.01 23.48
N GLY A 211 -5.23 -21.43 22.24
CA GLY A 211 -6.27 -21.96 21.34
C GLY A 211 -7.15 -20.94 20.60
N LYS A 212 -6.89 -19.63 20.72
CA LYS A 212 -7.47 -18.63 19.81
C LYS A 212 -6.50 -18.38 18.66
N SER A 213 -6.75 -19.01 17.52
CA SER A 213 -6.16 -18.52 16.27
C SER A 213 -6.79 -17.17 15.91
N PHE A 214 -6.15 -16.39 15.04
CA PHE A 214 -6.71 -15.13 14.50
C PHE A 214 -8.02 -15.32 13.71
N VAL A 215 -8.58 -16.53 13.69
CA VAL A 215 -9.72 -16.99 12.88
C VAL A 215 -11.07 -16.41 13.35
N SER A 216 -11.14 -15.75 14.51
CA SER A 216 -12.44 -15.37 15.10
C SER A 216 -12.55 -13.91 15.59
N SER A 217 -12.09 -12.93 14.81
CA SER A 217 -12.39 -11.51 15.07
C SER A 217 -13.07 -10.86 13.87
#